data_AF-A0A9D5AGX5-F1
#
_entry.id   AF-A0A9D5AGX5-F1
#
_cell.length_a   1.000
_cell.length_b   1.000
_cell.length_c   1.000
_cell.angle_alpha   90.00
_cell.angle_beta   90.00
_cell.angle_gamma   90.00
#
_symmetry.space_group_name_H-M   'P 1'
#
loop_
_entity.id
_entity.type
_entity.pdbx_description
1 polymer ?
#
loop_
_entity_poly.entity_id
_entity_poly.type
_entity_poly.pdbx_seq_one_letter_code
_entity_poly.pdbx_strand_id
1 'polypeptide(L)'
;MSTFAVLLICLHFLFFDLIRYNENIIIDPGTVDIYPSSRFPKNLHHLVKPIYKSKPSLTKDLLGSKDTLKEKGFRITTDSRTLDSVLQLSSDDEIRKMVYIRGNSVPHANVDVLQRLISARHEQAQIMGCGSYAELAVKPNLASSPKVVMSFLLEMSKMVQEKSTEELKLLSKFKREKCGQAGGDIRPWDEAYYTTMMKSSVYKLDSSVVASYFSLSNCIEGLKVLVKSLFGVICHKIPLAPGESWDPQVLKLCLHHPNEGDLGYLYLDLYSRKGKYPGCAHFAIKGGRRISQTEYQLPIVALVCNFSGSRNPSAVRLNHWEVETLFHEFGHALHSLLSRTDYQHFSGTRTVLDFAEIPSNLFEYYAWDYRVLKTFAKHYSTGDEIPQKLVESMLGAQNMFAATGLQRQIFYALVDQTLFGEQPLPLGGSSSVVAELKRQHTNLEHVDGTHWESRFSHLLNYGAGYYSYLYAKCFAATIWKKVCKEDPLSPIAGSALRTKFLQHGGARDPSAILNDLVPDGICKYYDGGIIPDISSLCEEMEEHQ
;
A
#
# COMPACT_ATOMS: atom_id res chain seq x y z
N MET A 1 36.24 -13.10 -16.67
CA MET A 1 34.92 -12.88 -17.31
C MET A 1 34.77 -11.40 -17.57
N SER A 2 34.21 -10.98 -18.71
CA SER A 2 33.94 -9.55 -18.92
C SER A 2 32.93 -9.06 -17.88
N THR A 3 33.03 -7.82 -17.44
CA THR A 3 32.07 -7.17 -16.51
C THR A 3 30.62 -7.38 -16.95
N PHE A 4 30.40 -7.41 -18.27
CA PHE A 4 29.10 -7.69 -18.89
C PHE A 4 28.59 -9.11 -18.63
N ALA A 5 29.46 -10.13 -18.71
CA ALA A 5 29.08 -11.51 -18.44
C ALA A 5 28.74 -11.73 -16.96
N VAL A 6 29.46 -11.06 -16.05
CA VAL A 6 29.15 -11.11 -14.61
C VAL A 6 27.81 -10.42 -14.32
N LEU A 7 27.55 -9.27 -14.93
CA LEU A 7 26.28 -8.55 -14.80
C LEU A 7 25.08 -9.40 -15.28
N LEU A 8 25.23 -10.10 -16.41
CA LEU A 8 24.19 -10.97 -16.94
C LEU A 8 23.88 -12.15 -16.01
N ILE A 9 24.90 -12.70 -15.37
CA ILE A 9 24.77 -13.80 -14.42
C ILE A 9 24.07 -13.31 -13.15
N CYS A 10 24.47 -12.16 -12.61
CA CYS A 10 23.77 -11.52 -11.48
C CYS A 10 22.29 -11.30 -11.82
N LEU A 11 21.97 -10.74 -12.99
CA LEU A 11 20.59 -10.52 -13.45
C LEU A 11 19.78 -11.81 -13.56
N HIS A 12 20.39 -12.90 -14.03
CA HIS A 12 19.73 -14.20 -14.14
C HIS A 12 19.38 -14.77 -12.76
N PHE A 13 20.34 -14.77 -11.82
CA PHE A 13 20.10 -15.23 -10.45
C PHE A 13 19.03 -14.40 -9.73
N LEU A 14 19.07 -13.07 -9.91
CA LEU A 14 18.08 -12.16 -9.35
C LEU A 14 16.66 -12.53 -9.82
N PHE A 15 16.47 -12.77 -11.13
CA PHE A 15 15.15 -13.11 -11.66
C PHE A 15 14.58 -14.42 -11.08
N PHE A 16 15.40 -15.45 -10.93
CA PHE A 16 14.94 -16.73 -10.36
C PHE A 16 14.61 -16.63 -8.87
N ASP A 17 15.44 -15.94 -8.08
CA ASP A 17 15.16 -15.77 -6.65
C ASP A 17 13.92 -14.90 -6.41
N LEU A 18 13.66 -13.90 -7.26
CA LEU A 18 12.43 -13.08 -7.24
C LEU A 18 11.16 -13.92 -7.45
N ILE A 19 11.16 -14.81 -8.45
CA ILE A 19 10.04 -15.71 -8.72
C ILE A 19 9.88 -16.69 -7.56
N ARG A 20 10.97 -17.33 -7.15
CA ARG A 20 10.97 -18.35 -6.11
C ARG A 20 10.46 -17.82 -4.77
N TYR A 21 10.82 -16.59 -4.39
CA TYR A 21 10.34 -15.98 -3.16
C TYR A 21 8.81 -15.87 -3.15
N ASN A 22 8.21 -15.39 -4.24
CA ASN A 22 6.76 -15.26 -4.35
C ASN A 22 6.06 -16.62 -4.47
N GLU A 23 6.65 -17.57 -5.20
CA GLU A 23 6.14 -18.95 -5.29
C GLU A 23 6.11 -19.63 -3.92
N ASN A 24 7.15 -19.47 -3.10
CA ASN A 24 7.21 -20.04 -1.76
C ASN A 24 6.06 -19.54 -0.87
N ILE A 25 5.65 -18.27 -0.99
CA ILE A 25 4.50 -17.71 -0.23
C ILE A 25 3.20 -18.42 -0.62
N ILE A 26 3.05 -18.76 -1.91
CA ILE A 26 1.87 -19.46 -2.43
C ILE A 26 1.88 -20.94 -2.03
N ILE A 27 3.05 -21.58 -2.04
CA ILE A 27 3.22 -23.02 -1.79
C ILE A 27 3.20 -23.35 -0.30
N ASP A 28 3.85 -22.53 0.54
CA ASP A 28 3.80 -22.65 2.00
C ASP A 28 3.20 -21.38 2.62
N PRO A 29 1.87 -21.18 2.48
CA PRO A 29 1.18 -20.07 3.10
C PRO A 29 1.03 -20.25 4.61
N GLY A 30 1.48 -21.37 5.19
CA GLY A 30 1.29 -21.73 6.60
C GLY A 30 -0.15 -22.12 6.96
N THR A 31 -0.29 -23.02 7.94
CA THR A 31 -1.61 -23.44 8.45
C THR A 31 -1.63 -23.62 9.95
N VAL A 32 -2.75 -23.26 10.59
CA VAL A 32 -3.04 -23.48 12.01
C VAL A 32 -4.33 -24.28 12.15
N ASP A 33 -4.30 -25.34 12.96
CA ASP A 33 -5.47 -26.19 13.22
C ASP A 33 -6.07 -25.87 14.59
N ILE A 34 -7.34 -25.44 14.60
CA ILE A 34 -8.07 -25.05 15.81
C ILE A 34 -9.10 -26.12 16.17
N TYR A 35 -9.05 -26.58 17.42
CA TYR A 35 -10.03 -27.47 18.03
C TYR A 35 -10.47 -26.96 19.42
N PRO A 36 -11.74 -27.15 19.80
CA PRO A 36 -12.87 -27.52 18.95
C PRO A 36 -13.27 -26.38 18.01
N SER A 37 -14.01 -26.69 16.94
CA SER A 37 -14.53 -25.71 15.97
C SER A 37 -15.38 -24.59 16.58
N SER A 38 -15.93 -24.79 17.79
CA SER A 38 -16.68 -23.78 18.54
C SER A 38 -15.84 -22.59 19.02
N ARG A 39 -14.50 -22.74 19.08
CA ARG A 39 -13.60 -21.61 19.41
C ARG A 39 -13.45 -20.60 18.29
N PHE A 40 -13.77 -20.97 17.05
CA PHE A 40 -13.55 -20.11 15.89
C PHE A 40 -14.79 -19.28 15.53
N PRO A 41 -14.67 -17.95 15.33
CA PRO A 41 -15.80 -17.07 15.09
C PRO A 41 -16.64 -17.47 13.87
N LYS A 42 -17.97 -17.52 14.02
CA LYS A 42 -18.91 -17.93 12.96
C LYS A 42 -18.81 -17.08 11.69
N ASN A 43 -18.60 -15.78 11.84
CA ASN A 43 -18.42 -14.85 10.73
C ASN A 43 -17.17 -15.13 9.88
N LEU A 44 -16.18 -15.87 10.41
CA LEU A 44 -14.95 -16.22 9.70
C LEU A 44 -14.98 -17.62 9.08
N HIS A 45 -16.07 -18.39 9.23
CA HIS A 45 -16.14 -19.77 8.75
C HIS A 45 -15.94 -19.92 7.23
N HIS A 46 -16.22 -18.86 6.46
CA HIS A 46 -16.02 -18.82 5.03
C HIS A 46 -14.54 -18.74 4.59
N LEU A 47 -13.63 -18.43 5.52
CA LEU A 47 -12.18 -18.33 5.26
C LEU A 47 -11.40 -19.60 5.64
N VAL A 48 -12.06 -20.60 6.23
CA VAL A 48 -11.37 -21.76 6.85
C VAL A 48 -11.92 -23.08 6.33
N LYS A 49 -11.10 -24.14 6.44
CA LYS A 49 -11.47 -25.48 6.00
C LYS A 49 -11.82 -26.37 7.20
N PRO A 50 -12.95 -27.09 7.22
CA PRO A 50 -13.27 -28.00 8.33
C PRO A 50 -12.32 -29.20 8.33
N ILE A 51 -11.90 -29.62 9.52
CA ILE A 51 -11.03 -30.78 9.76
C ILE A 51 -11.58 -31.63 10.91
N TYR A 52 -11.18 -32.90 10.99
CA TYR A 52 -11.68 -33.84 12.01
C TYR A 52 -10.52 -34.63 12.60
N LYS A 53 -10.49 -34.76 13.93
CA LYS A 53 -9.54 -35.64 14.63
C LYS A 53 -10.29 -36.70 15.43
N SER A 54 -9.74 -37.91 15.47
CA SER A 54 -10.27 -39.01 16.28
C SER A 54 -9.91 -38.77 17.74
N LYS A 55 -10.90 -38.71 18.63
CA LYS A 55 -10.68 -38.61 20.07
C LYS A 55 -10.79 -40.01 20.69
N PRO A 56 -9.81 -40.47 21.50
CA PRO A 56 -9.98 -41.70 22.27
C PRO A 56 -11.13 -41.50 23.27
N SER A 57 -12.09 -42.44 23.30
CA SER A 57 -13.14 -42.44 24.30
C SER A 57 -12.52 -42.62 25.70
N LEU A 58 -12.83 -41.70 26.61
CA LEU A 58 -12.47 -41.79 28.03
C LEU A 58 -13.47 -42.64 28.84
N THR A 59 -14.55 -43.13 28.22
CA THR A 59 -15.47 -44.09 28.81
C THR A 59 -15.23 -45.48 28.22
N LYS A 60 -14.52 -46.32 28.98
CA LYS A 60 -14.65 -47.78 28.89
C LYS A 60 -16.01 -48.16 29.48
N ASP A 61 -17.09 -47.99 28.73
CA ASP A 61 -18.34 -48.64 29.09
C ASP A 61 -18.25 -50.13 28.75
N LEU A 62 -18.73 -50.96 29.67
CA LEU A 62 -18.67 -52.43 29.70
C LEU A 62 -19.42 -53.14 28.55
N LEU A 63 -19.78 -52.44 27.48
CA LEU A 63 -20.44 -52.97 26.28
C LEU A 63 -19.75 -52.50 25.00
N GLY A 64 -18.56 -53.04 24.71
CA GLY A 64 -18.13 -53.47 23.37
C GLY A 64 -18.19 -52.53 22.13
N SER A 65 -18.59 -51.26 22.21
CA SER A 65 -18.62 -50.34 21.05
C SER A 65 -17.47 -49.34 21.10
N LYS A 66 -16.55 -49.42 20.12
CA LYS A 66 -15.54 -48.38 19.87
C LYS A 66 -16.18 -47.24 19.06
N ASP A 67 -17.06 -46.45 19.66
CA ASP A 67 -17.46 -45.19 19.02
C ASP A 67 -16.32 -44.17 19.12
N THR A 68 -15.61 -44.01 18.01
CA THR A 68 -14.59 -42.97 17.86
C THR A 68 -15.28 -41.64 17.63
N LEU A 69 -15.44 -40.86 18.70
CA LEU A 69 -15.93 -39.49 18.61
C LEU A 69 -14.95 -38.66 17.75
N LYS A 70 -15.44 -38.19 16.60
CA LYS A 70 -14.70 -37.27 15.73
C LYS A 70 -14.90 -35.84 16.23
N GLU A 71 -13.84 -35.22 16.74
CA GLU A 71 -13.87 -33.81 17.13
C GLU A 71 -13.66 -32.94 15.89
N LYS A 72 -14.67 -32.11 15.56
CA LYS A 72 -14.59 -31.16 14.45
C LYS A 72 -13.76 -29.94 14.84
N GLY A 73 -12.83 -29.56 13.98
CA GLY A 73 -12.01 -28.35 14.05
C GLY A 73 -12.01 -27.56 12.75
N PHE A 74 -11.21 -26.50 12.71
CA PHE A 74 -10.97 -25.69 11.50
C PHE A 74 -9.48 -25.53 11.23
N ARG A 75 -9.09 -25.67 9.97
CA ARG A 75 -7.77 -25.32 9.45
C ARG A 75 -7.82 -23.91 8.87
N ILE A 76 -6.99 -23.05 9.44
CA ILE A 76 -6.77 -21.67 9.01
C ILE A 76 -5.53 -21.65 8.15
N THR A 77 -5.63 -21.18 6.91
CA THR A 77 -4.45 -20.85 6.09
C THR A 77 -4.00 -19.44 6.45
N THR A 78 -2.69 -19.21 6.55
CA THR A 78 -2.16 -17.90 6.96
C THR A 78 -1.78 -17.02 5.77
N ASP A 79 -2.50 -17.09 4.63
CA ASP A 79 -2.38 -16.10 3.55
C ASP A 79 -2.77 -14.70 4.06
N SER A 80 -2.29 -13.63 3.41
CA SER A 80 -2.45 -12.25 3.92
C SER A 80 -3.88 -11.91 4.31
N ARG A 81 -4.86 -12.19 3.44
CA ARG A 81 -6.26 -11.84 3.66
C ARG A 81 -6.84 -12.59 4.86
N THR A 82 -6.58 -13.90 4.95
CA THR A 82 -7.07 -14.72 6.06
C THR A 82 -6.39 -14.34 7.38
N LEU A 83 -5.08 -14.12 7.36
CA LEU A 83 -4.28 -13.67 8.50
C LEU A 83 -4.84 -12.37 9.07
N ASP A 84 -4.98 -11.33 8.24
CA ASP A 84 -5.47 -10.02 8.65
C ASP A 84 -6.89 -10.12 9.23
N SER A 85 -7.78 -10.87 8.58
CA SER A 85 -9.16 -11.06 9.04
C SER A 85 -9.22 -11.73 10.42
N VAL A 86 -8.38 -12.75 10.67
CA VAL A 86 -8.34 -13.45 11.96
C VAL A 86 -7.78 -12.53 13.05
N LEU A 87 -6.71 -11.80 12.77
CA LEU A 87 -6.11 -10.87 13.74
C LEU A 87 -7.03 -9.70 14.09
N GLN A 88 -7.90 -9.26 13.16
CA GLN A 88 -8.84 -8.16 13.40
C GLN A 88 -10.14 -8.61 14.10
N LEU A 89 -10.60 -9.84 13.86
CA LEU A 89 -11.97 -10.25 14.22
C LEU A 89 -12.06 -11.43 15.22
N SER A 90 -10.98 -12.17 15.44
CA SER A 90 -10.99 -13.27 16.41
C SER A 90 -10.91 -12.79 17.84
N SER A 91 -11.94 -13.04 18.65
CA SER A 91 -11.95 -12.70 20.08
C SER A 91 -11.04 -13.60 20.94
N ASP A 92 -10.70 -14.80 20.45
CA ASP A 92 -9.81 -15.75 21.15
C ASP A 92 -8.34 -15.36 20.96
N ASP A 93 -7.68 -14.97 22.06
CA ASP A 93 -6.27 -14.53 22.10
C ASP A 93 -5.30 -15.60 21.61
N GLU A 94 -5.51 -16.86 22.00
CA GLU A 94 -4.61 -17.94 21.64
C GLU A 94 -4.72 -18.25 20.14
N ILE A 95 -5.91 -18.11 19.54
CA ILE A 95 -6.07 -18.20 18.08
C ILE A 95 -5.29 -17.09 17.38
N ARG A 96 -5.41 -15.84 17.85
CA ARG A 96 -4.65 -14.71 17.26
C ARG A 96 -3.16 -14.96 17.37
N LYS A 97 -2.66 -15.39 18.54
CA LYS A 97 -1.25 -15.70 18.78
C LYS A 97 -0.73 -16.80 17.85
N MET A 98 -1.40 -17.95 17.77
CA MET A 98 -0.98 -19.06 16.91
C MET A 98 -0.93 -18.64 15.44
N VAL A 99 -1.95 -17.90 14.98
CA VAL A 99 -2.05 -17.43 13.59
C VAL A 99 -1.01 -16.36 13.29
N TYR A 100 -0.76 -15.43 14.20
CA TYR A 100 0.32 -14.43 14.08
C TYR A 100 1.69 -15.10 13.97
N ILE A 101 2.02 -16.02 14.88
CA ILE A 101 3.32 -16.72 14.88
C ILE A 101 3.46 -17.55 13.60
N ARG A 102 2.45 -18.32 13.22
CA ARG A 102 2.53 -19.14 12.01
C ARG A 102 2.64 -18.29 10.75
N GLY A 103 1.82 -17.25 10.64
CA GLY A 103 1.81 -16.34 9.48
C GLY A 103 3.12 -15.58 9.31
N ASN A 104 3.84 -15.31 10.41
CA ASN A 104 5.13 -14.65 10.37
C ASN A 104 6.32 -15.60 10.46
N SER A 105 6.17 -16.93 10.51
CA SER A 105 7.31 -17.88 10.58
C SER A 105 7.56 -18.63 9.28
N VAL A 106 6.66 -18.51 8.30
CA VAL A 106 6.70 -19.21 7.01
C VAL A 106 6.48 -18.26 5.85
N PRO A 107 6.97 -18.54 4.63
CA PRO A 107 7.81 -19.68 4.28
C PRO A 107 9.24 -19.48 4.77
N HIS A 108 9.74 -20.38 5.62
CA HIS A 108 11.09 -20.24 6.19
C HIS A 108 12.18 -20.28 5.10
N ALA A 109 11.92 -21.00 4.00
CA ALA A 109 12.80 -21.04 2.82
C ALA A 109 13.10 -19.65 2.22
N ASN A 110 12.24 -18.65 2.45
CA ASN A 110 12.48 -17.29 1.96
C ASN A 110 13.56 -16.54 2.72
N VAL A 111 13.94 -16.96 3.92
CA VAL A 111 15.09 -16.38 4.64
C VAL A 111 16.38 -16.62 3.83
N ASP A 112 16.58 -17.85 3.34
CA ASP A 112 17.74 -18.19 2.51
C ASP A 112 17.69 -17.53 1.13
N VAL A 113 16.49 -17.42 0.53
CA VAL A 113 16.31 -16.72 -0.74
C VAL A 113 16.68 -15.24 -0.60
N LEU A 114 16.21 -14.60 0.47
CA LEU A 114 16.53 -13.21 0.76
C LEU A 114 18.02 -13.01 1.02
N GLN A 115 18.67 -13.92 1.76
CA GLN A 115 20.11 -13.85 2.00
C GLN A 115 20.91 -13.92 0.69
N ARG A 116 20.55 -14.81 -0.24
CA ARG A 116 21.19 -14.87 -1.56
C ARG A 116 20.96 -13.60 -2.38
N LEU A 117 19.73 -13.07 -2.35
CA LEU A 117 19.38 -11.82 -3.03
C LEU A 117 20.22 -10.65 -2.52
N ILE A 118 20.38 -10.51 -1.20
CA ILE A 118 21.20 -9.47 -0.56
C ILE A 118 22.66 -9.60 -1.01
N SER A 119 23.22 -10.82 -0.96
CA SER A 119 24.61 -11.06 -1.39
C SER A 119 24.82 -10.76 -2.88
N ALA A 120 23.92 -11.21 -3.76
CA ALA A 120 24.01 -10.96 -5.20
C ALA A 120 23.91 -9.46 -5.54
N ARG A 121 23.04 -8.73 -4.82
CA ARG A 121 22.91 -7.27 -4.97
C ARG A 121 24.11 -6.51 -4.46
N HIS A 122 24.73 -6.97 -3.37
CA HIS A 122 25.97 -6.39 -2.89
C HIS A 122 27.10 -6.61 -3.91
N GLU A 123 27.25 -7.81 -4.47
CA GLU A 123 28.22 -8.08 -5.54
C GLU A 123 27.96 -7.19 -6.77
N GLN A 124 26.70 -7.04 -7.17
CA GLN A 124 26.31 -6.11 -8.23
C GLN A 124 26.75 -4.67 -7.93
N ALA A 125 26.56 -4.20 -6.70
CA ALA A 125 26.99 -2.86 -6.29
C ALA A 125 28.51 -2.69 -6.37
N GLN A 126 29.29 -3.67 -5.89
CA GLN A 126 30.75 -3.65 -5.97
C GLN A 126 31.24 -3.58 -7.42
N ILE A 127 30.64 -4.36 -8.32
CA ILE A 127 30.94 -4.32 -9.76
C ILE A 127 30.67 -2.94 -10.36
N MET A 128 29.60 -2.29 -9.91
CA MET A 128 29.21 -0.94 -10.33
C MET A 128 30.00 0.18 -9.60
N GLY A 129 30.96 -0.17 -8.74
CA GLY A 129 31.81 0.77 -8.00
C GLY A 129 31.11 1.48 -6.84
N CYS A 130 30.04 0.88 -6.29
CA CYS A 130 29.33 1.38 -5.11
C CYS A 130 29.65 0.49 -3.89
N GLY A 131 29.67 1.07 -2.68
CA GLY A 131 29.96 0.36 -1.44
C GLY A 131 28.83 -0.56 -0.97
N SER A 132 27.59 -0.28 -1.36
CA SER A 132 26.41 -1.09 -1.01
C SER A 132 25.35 -1.06 -2.11
N TYR A 133 24.40 -2.00 -2.07
CA TYR A 133 23.27 -1.95 -2.99
C TYR A 133 22.37 -0.74 -2.73
N ALA A 134 22.22 -0.34 -1.45
CA ALA A 134 21.52 0.88 -1.09
C ALA A 134 22.16 2.11 -1.75
N GLU A 135 23.48 2.22 -1.76
CA GLU A 135 24.15 3.31 -2.47
C GLU A 135 23.86 3.29 -3.97
N LEU A 136 23.97 2.12 -4.62
CA LEU A 136 23.67 1.96 -6.05
C LEU A 136 22.22 2.36 -6.36
N ALA A 137 21.26 1.92 -5.54
CA ALA A 137 19.83 2.12 -5.76
C ALA A 137 19.38 3.56 -5.46
N VAL A 138 19.95 4.20 -4.45
CA VAL A 138 19.53 5.53 -3.98
C VAL A 138 20.16 6.66 -4.79
N LYS A 139 21.37 6.46 -5.34
CA LYS A 139 22.14 7.48 -6.07
C LYS A 139 21.37 8.31 -7.12
N PRO A 140 20.49 7.76 -7.97
CA PRO A 140 19.78 8.55 -8.98
C PRO A 140 18.55 9.29 -8.44
N ASN A 141 18.17 9.09 -7.18
CA ASN A 141 16.95 9.61 -6.58
C ASN A 141 17.19 10.95 -5.85
N LEU A 142 16.11 11.62 -5.42
CA LEU A 142 16.20 12.88 -4.65
C LEU A 142 17.06 12.73 -3.40
N ALA A 143 16.94 11.61 -2.68
CA ALA A 143 17.74 11.36 -1.48
C ALA A 143 19.25 11.27 -1.78
N SER A 144 19.66 10.83 -2.98
CA SER A 144 21.05 10.73 -3.48
C SER A 144 22.04 9.83 -2.72
N SER A 145 21.82 9.53 -1.43
CA SER A 145 22.66 8.60 -0.66
C SER A 145 21.90 7.89 0.47
N PRO A 146 22.33 6.69 0.90
CA PRO A 146 21.73 5.99 2.05
C PRO A 146 21.81 6.80 3.35
N LYS A 147 22.83 7.65 3.51
CA LYS A 147 22.97 8.52 4.69
C LYS A 147 21.85 9.55 4.79
N VAL A 148 21.45 10.14 3.66
CA VAL A 148 20.31 11.07 3.59
C VAL A 148 19.01 10.35 3.92
N VAL A 149 18.80 9.15 3.36
CA VAL A 149 17.63 8.31 3.67
C VAL A 149 17.57 7.96 5.15
N MET A 150 18.67 7.48 5.74
CA MET A 150 18.72 7.10 7.15
C MET A 150 18.50 8.31 8.07
N SER A 151 19.07 9.49 7.75
CA SER A 151 18.82 10.72 8.51
C SER A 151 17.33 11.06 8.53
N PHE A 152 16.67 11.02 7.37
CA PHE A 152 15.23 11.24 7.26
C PHE A 152 14.41 10.23 8.09
N LEU A 153 14.68 8.93 7.94
CA LEU A 153 13.93 7.89 8.64
C LEU A 153 14.09 7.97 10.16
N LEU A 154 15.30 8.25 10.64
CA LEU A 154 15.58 8.38 12.07
C LEU A 154 14.96 9.65 12.66
N GLU A 155 15.01 10.77 11.95
CA GLU A 155 14.33 12.01 12.36
C GLU A 155 12.81 11.79 12.45
N MET A 156 12.21 11.21 11.41
CA MET A 156 10.78 10.94 11.38
C MET A 156 10.37 9.91 12.44
N SER A 157 11.17 8.86 12.66
CA SER A 157 10.96 7.91 13.77
C SER A 157 10.94 8.63 15.11
N LYS A 158 11.91 9.53 15.36
CA LYS A 158 12.03 10.24 16.63
C LYS A 158 10.81 11.10 16.91
N MET A 159 10.30 11.80 15.90
CA MET A 159 9.11 12.66 16.05
C MET A 159 7.83 11.86 16.30
N VAL A 160 7.65 10.73 15.62
CA VAL A 160 6.43 9.93 15.69
C VAL A 160 6.41 9.03 16.95
N GLN A 161 7.59 8.73 17.53
CA GLN A 161 7.74 7.79 18.64
C GLN A 161 6.86 8.12 19.85
N GLU A 162 6.83 9.38 20.29
CA GLU A 162 6.07 9.79 21.47
C GLU A 162 4.58 9.52 21.26
N LYS A 163 4.05 9.95 20.11
CA LYS A 163 2.65 9.77 19.75
C LYS A 163 2.25 8.30 19.59
N SER A 164 3.10 7.51 18.92
CA SER A 164 2.92 6.06 18.80
C SER A 164 2.90 5.38 20.18
N THR A 165 3.68 5.89 21.15
CA THR A 165 3.70 5.36 22.51
C THR A 165 2.42 5.69 23.26
N GLU A 166 1.88 6.90 23.12
CA GLU A 166 0.58 7.29 23.68
C GLU A 166 -0.56 6.43 23.15
N GLU A 167 -0.58 6.22 21.83
CA GLU A 167 -1.54 5.38 21.14
C GLU A 167 -1.51 3.92 21.63
N LEU A 168 -0.32 3.33 21.80
CA LEU A 168 -0.22 1.98 22.33
C LEU A 168 -0.63 1.89 23.81
N LYS A 169 -0.34 2.92 24.61
CA LYS A 169 -0.83 3.02 26.00
C LYS A 169 -2.35 3.09 26.05
N LEU A 170 -2.98 3.80 25.11
CA LEU A 170 -4.43 3.86 24.95
C LEU A 170 -5.00 2.47 24.62
N LEU A 171 -4.41 1.73 23.67
CA LEU A 171 -4.81 0.34 23.37
C LEU A 171 -4.66 -0.58 24.58
N SER A 172 -3.55 -0.48 25.31
CA SER A 172 -3.30 -1.28 26.51
C SER A 172 -4.31 -0.99 27.62
N LYS A 173 -4.66 0.28 27.83
CA LYS A 173 -5.72 0.67 28.76
C LYS A 173 -7.06 0.04 28.36
N PHE A 174 -7.43 0.13 27.09
CA PHE A 174 -8.68 -0.43 26.59
C PHE A 174 -8.76 -1.95 26.69
N LYS A 175 -7.65 -2.66 26.41
CA LYS A 175 -7.57 -4.11 26.64
C LYS A 175 -7.84 -4.46 28.11
N ARG A 176 -7.21 -3.74 29.06
CA ARG A 176 -7.45 -3.94 30.50
C ARG A 176 -8.89 -3.65 30.92
N GLU A 177 -9.54 -2.66 30.33
CA GLU A 177 -10.96 -2.35 30.59
C GLU A 177 -11.90 -3.47 30.10
N LYS A 178 -11.56 -4.16 29.01
CA LYS A 178 -12.39 -5.23 28.44
C LYS A 178 -12.14 -6.61 29.05
N CYS A 179 -10.90 -6.90 29.46
CA CYS A 179 -10.49 -8.23 29.92
C CYS A 179 -10.10 -8.29 31.42
N GLY A 180 -10.15 -7.16 32.14
CA GLY A 180 -9.66 -7.04 33.52
C GLY A 180 -8.12 -6.94 33.59
N GLN A 181 -7.57 -6.73 34.80
CA GLN A 181 -6.11 -6.57 35.00
C GLN A 181 -5.29 -7.81 34.60
N ALA A 182 -5.91 -9.00 34.56
CA ALA A 182 -5.27 -10.23 34.10
C ALA A 182 -4.94 -10.23 32.59
N GLY A 183 -5.51 -9.29 31.80
CA GLY A 183 -5.26 -9.19 30.37
C GLY A 183 -3.84 -8.75 29.98
N GLY A 184 -3.08 -8.15 30.91
CA GLY A 184 -1.73 -7.65 30.65
C GLY A 184 -1.65 -6.54 29.59
N ASP A 185 -0.44 -6.24 29.14
CA ASP A 185 -0.20 -5.28 28.06
C ASP A 185 -0.54 -5.86 26.68
N ILE A 186 -0.66 -4.98 25.68
CA ILE A 186 -0.90 -5.36 24.29
C ILE A 186 0.28 -6.16 23.76
N ARG A 187 -0.01 -7.31 23.14
CA ARG A 187 0.95 -8.13 22.41
C ARG A 187 0.85 -7.87 20.91
N PRO A 188 1.85 -8.27 20.09
CA PRO A 188 1.80 -8.06 18.65
C PRO A 188 0.56 -8.66 17.94
N TRP A 189 0.03 -9.78 18.45
CA TRP A 189 -1.19 -10.40 17.93
C TRP A 189 -2.50 -9.77 18.44
N ASP A 190 -2.41 -8.78 19.34
CA ASP A 190 -3.55 -8.05 19.88
C ASP A 190 -3.84 -6.74 19.13
N GLU A 191 -2.81 -6.10 18.59
CA GLU A 191 -2.87 -4.75 18.04
C GLU A 191 -4.05 -4.56 17.07
N ALA A 192 -4.16 -5.44 16.06
CA ALA A 192 -5.20 -5.36 15.04
C ALA A 192 -6.62 -5.54 15.60
N TYR A 193 -6.80 -6.46 16.55
CA TYR A 193 -8.09 -6.75 17.17
C TYR A 193 -8.59 -5.55 17.99
N TYR A 194 -7.76 -5.06 18.92
CA TYR A 194 -8.17 -3.97 19.81
C TYR A 194 -8.26 -2.63 19.06
N THR A 195 -7.43 -2.41 18.04
CA THR A 195 -7.57 -1.27 17.13
C THR A 195 -8.93 -1.29 16.43
N THR A 196 -9.30 -2.42 15.82
CA THR A 196 -10.57 -2.59 15.11
C THR A 196 -11.76 -2.41 16.07
N MET A 197 -11.69 -3.03 17.24
CA MET A 197 -12.73 -2.93 18.26
C MET A 197 -12.88 -1.50 18.79
N MET A 198 -11.78 -0.78 19.03
CA MET A 198 -11.82 0.59 19.52
C MET A 198 -12.39 1.54 18.45
N LYS A 199 -11.89 1.48 17.21
CA LYS A 199 -12.42 2.27 16.08
C LYS A 199 -13.92 2.06 15.91
N SER A 200 -14.38 0.81 15.97
CA SER A 200 -15.80 0.46 15.89
C SER A 200 -16.62 1.05 17.05
N SER A 201 -16.05 1.05 18.27
CA SER A 201 -16.74 1.56 19.47
C SER A 201 -16.87 3.08 19.50
N VAL A 202 -15.85 3.81 19.00
CA VAL A 202 -15.80 5.27 19.02
C VAL A 202 -16.62 5.85 17.87
N TYR A 203 -16.39 5.38 16.64
CA TYR A 203 -16.95 6.00 15.44
C TYR A 203 -18.24 5.35 14.94
N LYS A 204 -18.63 4.17 15.48
CA LYS A 204 -19.86 3.45 15.11
C LYS A 204 -20.06 3.34 13.59
N LEU A 205 -18.96 3.10 12.86
CA LEU A 205 -18.96 2.97 11.41
C LEU A 205 -19.44 1.56 11.03
N ASP A 206 -20.49 1.52 10.23
CA ASP A 206 -20.89 0.30 9.53
C ASP A 206 -20.32 0.33 8.11
N SER A 207 -19.46 -0.63 7.78
CA SER A 207 -18.81 -0.71 6.48
C SER A 207 -19.79 -0.87 5.33
N SER A 208 -20.95 -1.50 5.56
CA SER A 208 -22.02 -1.64 4.57
C SER A 208 -22.75 -0.32 4.32
N VAL A 209 -22.93 0.50 5.37
CA VAL A 209 -23.49 1.86 5.24
C VAL A 209 -22.52 2.75 4.48
N VAL A 210 -21.22 2.73 4.79
CA VAL A 210 -20.22 3.50 4.03
C VAL A 210 -20.22 3.06 2.57
N ALA A 211 -20.13 1.76 2.28
CA ALA A 211 -20.08 1.23 0.92
C ALA A 211 -21.35 1.53 0.09
N SER A 212 -22.48 1.80 0.75
CA SER A 212 -23.74 2.15 0.07
C SER A 212 -23.66 3.47 -0.72
N TYR A 213 -22.72 4.37 -0.38
CA TYR A 213 -22.49 5.65 -1.08
C TYR A 213 -21.48 5.55 -2.23
N PHE A 214 -20.74 4.45 -2.32
CA PHE A 214 -19.62 4.28 -3.25
C PHE A 214 -19.90 3.18 -4.27
N SER A 215 -20.95 3.36 -5.08
CA SER A 215 -21.13 2.51 -6.26
C SER A 215 -19.99 2.73 -7.25
N LEU A 216 -19.54 1.67 -7.92
CA LEU A 216 -18.41 1.76 -8.86
C LEU A 216 -18.66 2.79 -9.97
N SER A 217 -19.89 2.86 -10.48
CA SER A 217 -20.28 3.86 -11.48
C SER A 217 -20.11 5.29 -10.95
N ASN A 218 -20.54 5.54 -9.71
CA ASN A 218 -20.39 6.85 -9.10
C ASN A 218 -18.92 7.21 -8.86
N CYS A 219 -18.09 6.26 -8.41
CA CYS A 219 -16.66 6.48 -8.25
C CYS A 219 -15.98 6.85 -9.57
N ILE A 220 -16.35 6.20 -10.69
CA ILE A 220 -15.86 6.57 -12.03
C ILE A 220 -16.32 7.98 -12.42
N GLU A 221 -17.57 8.36 -12.14
CA GLU A 221 -18.02 9.75 -12.36
C GLU A 221 -17.23 10.74 -11.50
N GLY A 222 -16.87 10.38 -10.27
CA GLY A 222 -15.97 11.17 -9.41
C GLY A 222 -14.64 11.48 -10.07
N LEU A 223 -14.00 10.48 -10.71
CA LEU A 223 -12.77 10.69 -11.47
C LEU A 223 -12.97 11.70 -12.61
N LYS A 224 -14.12 11.67 -13.29
CA LYS A 224 -14.45 12.59 -14.39
C LYS A 224 -14.71 14.02 -13.89
N VAL A 225 -15.43 14.16 -12.79
CA VAL A 225 -15.65 15.46 -12.14
C VAL A 225 -14.32 16.07 -11.76
N LEU A 226 -13.42 15.28 -11.18
CA LEU A 226 -12.13 15.75 -10.74
C LEU A 226 -11.26 16.29 -11.89
N VAL A 227 -11.14 15.55 -13.00
CA VAL A 227 -10.35 16.02 -14.15
C VAL A 227 -10.97 17.23 -14.85
N LYS A 228 -12.31 17.32 -14.85
CA LYS A 228 -13.01 18.47 -15.40
C LYS A 228 -12.74 19.71 -14.57
N SER A 229 -12.89 19.61 -13.25
CA SER A 229 -12.70 20.74 -12.33
C SER A 229 -11.24 21.21 -12.29
N LEU A 230 -10.29 20.28 -12.16
CA LEU A 230 -8.87 20.63 -12.05
C LEU A 230 -8.25 21.04 -13.38
N PHE A 231 -8.53 20.33 -14.46
CA PHE A 231 -7.76 20.44 -15.69
C PHE A 231 -8.56 20.96 -16.90
N GLY A 232 -9.87 21.22 -16.73
CA GLY A 232 -10.74 21.58 -17.85
C GLY A 232 -10.92 20.44 -18.87
N VAL A 233 -10.60 19.20 -18.48
CA VAL A 233 -10.60 18.03 -19.36
C VAL A 233 -11.93 17.30 -19.27
N ILE A 234 -12.51 16.99 -20.42
CA ILE A 234 -13.73 16.19 -20.53
C ILE A 234 -13.33 14.73 -20.74
N CYS A 235 -13.89 13.84 -19.94
CA CYS A 235 -13.61 12.41 -20.04
C CYS A 235 -14.78 11.68 -20.72
N HIS A 236 -14.57 11.25 -21.96
CA HIS A 236 -15.57 10.55 -22.76
C HIS A 236 -15.40 9.04 -22.68
N LYS A 237 -16.48 8.31 -22.37
CA LYS A 237 -16.50 6.87 -22.63
C LYS A 237 -16.64 6.66 -24.13
N ILE A 238 -15.69 5.93 -24.72
CA ILE A 238 -15.67 5.62 -26.15
C ILE A 238 -15.78 4.11 -26.37
N PRO A 239 -16.39 3.66 -27.49
CA PRO A 239 -16.49 2.24 -27.79
C PRO A 239 -15.12 1.62 -28.04
N LEU A 240 -14.98 0.35 -27.65
CA LEU A 240 -13.83 -0.49 -28.01
C LEU A 240 -14.00 -0.98 -29.45
N ALA A 241 -12.93 -0.94 -30.23
CA ALA A 241 -12.90 -1.54 -31.57
C ALA A 241 -12.90 -3.09 -31.47
N PRO A 242 -13.36 -3.81 -32.52
CA PRO A 242 -13.28 -5.26 -32.54
C PRO A 242 -11.85 -5.77 -32.30
N GLY A 243 -11.67 -6.62 -31.28
CA GLY A 243 -10.38 -7.18 -30.91
C GLY A 243 -9.45 -6.25 -30.10
N GLU A 244 -9.88 -5.03 -29.76
CA GLU A 244 -9.04 -4.08 -29.00
C GLU A 244 -8.88 -4.47 -27.52
N SER A 245 -9.91 -5.07 -26.92
CA SER A 245 -9.91 -5.39 -25.48
C SER A 245 -9.55 -6.84 -25.19
N TRP A 246 -8.84 -7.06 -24.08
CA TRP A 246 -8.54 -8.37 -23.50
C TRP A 246 -9.67 -8.94 -22.63
N ASP A 247 -10.66 -8.12 -22.25
CA ASP A 247 -11.85 -8.58 -21.51
C ASP A 247 -13.09 -7.70 -21.84
N PRO A 248 -14.31 -8.27 -21.97
CA PRO A 248 -15.52 -7.51 -22.32
C PRO A 248 -15.93 -6.44 -21.29
N GLN A 249 -15.47 -6.51 -20.04
CA GLN A 249 -15.83 -5.56 -18.98
C GLN A 249 -14.88 -4.36 -18.89
N VAL A 250 -13.80 -4.35 -19.68
CA VAL A 250 -12.88 -3.21 -19.73
C VAL A 250 -13.59 -2.01 -20.35
N LEU A 251 -13.44 -0.85 -19.72
CA LEU A 251 -13.96 0.42 -20.24
C LEU A 251 -12.83 1.23 -20.87
N LYS A 252 -13.08 1.88 -22.00
CA LYS A 252 -12.15 2.82 -22.62
C LYS A 252 -12.65 4.25 -22.45
N LEU A 253 -11.80 5.10 -21.91
CA LEU A 253 -12.04 6.52 -21.72
C LEU A 253 -11.03 7.33 -22.56
N CYS A 254 -11.51 8.41 -23.19
CA CYS A 254 -10.68 9.42 -23.83
C CYS A 254 -10.71 10.70 -23.00
N LEU A 255 -9.53 11.22 -22.64
CA LEU A 255 -9.39 12.52 -22.00
C LEU A 255 -9.27 13.56 -23.10
N HIS A 256 -10.24 14.46 -23.23
CA HIS A 256 -10.29 15.48 -24.26
C HIS A 256 -10.27 16.88 -23.65
N HIS A 257 -9.31 17.71 -24.03
CA HIS A 257 -9.27 19.11 -23.64
C HIS A 257 -9.85 19.98 -24.77
N PRO A 258 -10.83 20.87 -24.50
CA PRO A 258 -11.53 21.62 -25.55
C PRO A 258 -10.63 22.41 -26.51
N ASN A 259 -9.47 22.87 -26.02
CA ASN A 259 -8.54 23.68 -26.81
C ASN A 259 -7.33 22.90 -27.35
N GLU A 260 -7.03 21.73 -26.80
CA GLU A 260 -5.82 20.95 -27.16
C GLU A 260 -6.15 19.64 -27.87
N GLY A 261 -7.42 19.25 -27.92
CA GLY A 261 -7.86 17.97 -28.45
C GLY A 261 -7.66 16.83 -27.45
N ASP A 262 -7.50 15.63 -27.97
CA ASP A 262 -7.32 14.43 -27.15
C ASP A 262 -5.96 14.45 -26.45
N LEU A 263 -5.99 14.18 -25.15
CA LEU A 263 -4.81 14.15 -24.28
C LEU A 263 -4.26 12.73 -24.08
N GLY A 264 -5.08 11.70 -24.28
CA GLY A 264 -4.69 10.31 -24.09
C GLY A 264 -5.88 9.40 -23.81
N TYR A 265 -5.60 8.09 -23.72
CA TYR A 265 -6.60 7.03 -23.56
C TYR A 265 -6.35 6.21 -22.30
N LEU A 266 -7.41 5.98 -21.52
CA LEU A 266 -7.39 5.22 -20.28
C LEU A 266 -8.30 3.99 -20.40
N TYR A 267 -7.73 2.81 -20.20
CA TYR A 267 -8.46 1.57 -20.02
C TYR A 267 -8.71 1.33 -18.53
N LEU A 268 -9.95 1.05 -18.15
CA LEU A 268 -10.33 0.68 -16.79
C LEU A 268 -10.66 -0.80 -16.73
N ASP A 269 -9.79 -1.59 -16.10
CA ASP A 269 -9.99 -3.02 -15.84
C ASP A 269 -10.19 -3.24 -14.34
N LEU A 270 -11.43 -3.09 -13.86
CA LEU A 270 -11.71 -2.89 -12.43
C LEU A 270 -12.23 -4.13 -11.69
N TYR A 271 -12.65 -5.18 -12.42
CA TYR A 271 -13.29 -6.36 -11.83
C TYR A 271 -12.30 -7.49 -11.58
N SER A 272 -12.45 -8.19 -10.45
CA SER A 272 -11.70 -9.40 -10.17
C SER A 272 -12.08 -10.55 -11.11
N ARG A 273 -11.08 -11.29 -11.61
CA ARG A 273 -11.28 -12.53 -12.38
C ARG A 273 -10.07 -13.46 -12.27
N LYS A 274 -10.29 -14.76 -12.47
CA LYS A 274 -9.22 -15.78 -12.45
C LYS A 274 -8.15 -15.47 -13.51
N GLY A 275 -6.88 -15.51 -13.12
CA GLY A 275 -5.74 -15.29 -14.02
C GLY A 275 -5.38 -13.82 -14.28
N LYS A 276 -6.13 -12.86 -13.73
CA LYS A 276 -5.78 -11.43 -13.76
C LYS A 276 -4.71 -11.11 -12.71
N TYR A 277 -3.92 -10.07 -12.96
CA TYR A 277 -3.03 -9.47 -11.97
C TYR A 277 -3.79 -9.19 -10.65
N PRO A 278 -3.32 -9.68 -9.49
CA PRO A 278 -4.10 -9.70 -8.25
C PRO A 278 -4.11 -8.35 -7.49
N GLY A 279 -3.23 -7.40 -7.84
CA GLY A 279 -3.14 -6.09 -7.19
C GLY A 279 -3.92 -4.99 -7.91
N CYS A 280 -3.85 -3.78 -7.37
CA CYS A 280 -4.20 -2.56 -8.08
C CYS A 280 -2.92 -1.96 -8.67
N ALA A 281 -2.97 -1.49 -9.91
CA ALA A 281 -1.81 -0.91 -10.59
C ALA A 281 -2.21 -0.11 -11.83
N HIS A 282 -1.42 0.91 -12.11
CA HIS A 282 -1.34 1.59 -13.40
C HIS A 282 -0.26 0.94 -14.30
N PHE A 283 -0.64 0.66 -15.56
CA PHE A 283 0.26 0.17 -16.60
C PHE A 283 0.30 1.13 -17.79
N ALA A 284 1.49 1.59 -18.17
CA ALA A 284 1.69 2.34 -19.40
C ALA A 284 1.78 1.37 -20.59
N ILE A 285 0.76 1.38 -21.47
CA ILE A 285 0.76 0.61 -22.72
C ILE A 285 1.58 1.36 -23.79
N LYS A 286 1.41 2.68 -23.84
CA LYS A 286 2.10 3.58 -24.79
C LYS A 286 2.42 4.88 -24.09
N GLY A 287 3.69 5.30 -24.13
CA GLY A 287 4.12 6.59 -23.55
C GLY A 287 3.83 7.76 -24.49
N GLY A 288 3.61 8.94 -23.90
CA GLY A 288 3.54 10.19 -24.65
C GLY A 288 4.93 10.57 -25.20
N ARG A 289 4.99 11.04 -26.44
CA ARG A 289 6.24 11.59 -27.01
C ARG A 289 5.97 12.52 -28.18
N ARG A 290 6.92 13.40 -28.46
CA ARG A 290 6.91 14.18 -29.68
C ARG A 290 7.44 13.32 -30.84
N ILE A 291 6.68 13.24 -31.94
CA ILE A 291 7.10 12.54 -33.17
C ILE A 291 7.74 13.54 -34.13
N SER A 292 7.11 14.71 -34.28
CA SER A 292 7.59 15.82 -35.11
C SER A 292 7.21 17.16 -34.47
N GLN A 293 7.51 18.27 -35.12
CA GLN A 293 7.08 19.59 -34.63
C GLN A 293 5.55 19.76 -34.57
N THR A 294 4.80 18.99 -35.36
CA THR A 294 3.35 19.10 -35.49
C THR A 294 2.59 17.86 -35.00
N GLU A 295 3.30 16.77 -34.70
CA GLU A 295 2.70 15.50 -34.30
C GLU A 295 3.18 15.07 -32.91
N TYR A 296 2.20 14.85 -32.02
CA TYR A 296 2.42 14.29 -30.69
C TYR A 296 1.76 12.92 -30.57
N GLN A 297 2.54 11.94 -30.13
CA GLN A 297 2.07 10.60 -29.81
C GLN A 297 1.32 10.63 -28.48
N LEU A 298 0.01 10.35 -28.50
CA LEU A 298 -0.77 10.31 -27.26
C LEU A 298 -0.46 9.08 -26.39
N PRO A 299 -0.42 9.26 -25.06
CA PRO A 299 -0.26 8.17 -24.11
C PRO A 299 -1.50 7.28 -24.05
N ILE A 300 -1.27 6.00 -23.79
CA ILE A 300 -2.29 4.98 -23.55
C ILE A 300 -1.93 4.23 -22.29
N VAL A 301 -2.85 4.18 -21.33
CA VAL A 301 -2.62 3.56 -20.03
C VAL A 301 -3.78 2.65 -19.62
N ALA A 302 -3.50 1.66 -18.79
CA ALA A 302 -4.51 0.80 -18.17
C ALA A 302 -4.44 0.93 -16.66
N LEU A 303 -5.57 1.22 -16.03
CA LEU A 303 -5.76 1.19 -14.59
C LEU A 303 -6.46 -0.13 -14.24
N VAL A 304 -5.76 -0.96 -13.48
CA VAL A 304 -6.18 -2.31 -13.11
C VAL A 304 -6.50 -2.31 -11.63
N CYS A 305 -7.71 -2.75 -11.26
CA CYS A 305 -8.13 -3.01 -9.88
C CYS A 305 -8.85 -4.36 -9.78
N ASN A 306 -9.12 -4.85 -8.56
CA ASN A 306 -9.74 -6.15 -8.32
C ASN A 306 -11.01 -6.08 -7.45
N PHE A 307 -11.92 -5.15 -7.76
CA PHE A 307 -13.15 -4.99 -6.98
C PHE A 307 -14.02 -6.24 -7.08
N SER A 308 -14.57 -6.63 -5.93
CA SER A 308 -15.42 -7.80 -5.80
C SER A 308 -16.85 -7.45 -6.23
N GLY A 309 -17.47 -8.24 -7.10
CA GLY A 309 -18.83 -7.94 -7.55
C GLY A 309 -19.38 -8.89 -8.61
N SER A 310 -20.70 -8.88 -8.78
CA SER A 310 -21.37 -9.58 -9.88
C SER A 310 -20.97 -8.97 -11.23
N ARG A 311 -21.21 -9.70 -12.33
CA ARG A 311 -21.07 -9.15 -13.69
C ARG A 311 -21.97 -7.94 -13.98
N ASN A 312 -22.85 -7.54 -13.06
CA ASN A 312 -23.60 -6.31 -13.15
C ASN A 312 -22.82 -5.14 -12.51
N PRO A 313 -22.30 -4.18 -13.31
CA PRO A 313 -21.59 -3.00 -12.84
C PRO A 313 -22.36 -2.17 -11.81
N SER A 314 -23.69 -2.10 -11.92
CA SER A 314 -24.53 -1.28 -11.04
C SER A 314 -24.69 -1.87 -9.63
N ALA A 315 -24.25 -3.12 -9.41
CA ALA A 315 -24.30 -3.77 -8.11
C ALA A 315 -22.97 -3.72 -7.33
N VAL A 316 -21.88 -3.24 -7.95
CA VAL A 316 -20.57 -3.18 -7.31
C VAL A 316 -20.48 -1.95 -6.42
N ARG A 317 -20.17 -2.20 -5.15
CA ARG A 317 -20.04 -1.18 -4.10
C ARG A 317 -18.67 -1.34 -3.47
N LEU A 318 -17.96 -0.23 -3.39
CA LEU A 318 -16.60 -0.16 -2.89
C LEU A 318 -16.66 0.17 -1.41
N ASN A 319 -15.81 -0.48 -0.61
CA ASN A 319 -15.47 0.12 0.68
C ASN A 319 -14.58 1.34 0.44
N HIS A 320 -14.43 2.21 1.45
CA HIS A 320 -13.72 3.46 1.24
C HIS A 320 -12.21 3.27 0.93
N TRP A 321 -11.57 2.24 1.48
CA TRP A 321 -10.18 1.91 1.15
C TRP A 321 -10.00 1.53 -0.33
N GLU A 322 -10.99 0.84 -0.93
CA GLU A 322 -11.02 0.58 -2.38
C GLU A 322 -11.19 1.87 -3.20
N VAL A 323 -11.90 2.88 -2.68
CA VAL A 323 -12.02 4.21 -3.32
C VAL A 323 -10.70 4.97 -3.25
N GLU A 324 -10.05 5.00 -2.08
CA GLU A 324 -8.71 5.58 -1.92
C GLU A 324 -7.71 4.93 -2.89
N THR A 325 -7.71 3.59 -2.97
CA THR A 325 -6.86 2.85 -3.90
C THR A 325 -7.16 3.20 -5.36
N LEU A 326 -8.43 3.36 -5.74
CA LEU A 326 -8.80 3.80 -7.09
C LEU A 326 -8.23 5.18 -7.42
N PHE A 327 -8.30 6.12 -6.47
CA PHE A 327 -7.77 7.47 -6.63
C PHE A 327 -6.24 7.50 -6.66
N HIS A 328 -5.58 6.67 -5.85
CA HIS A 328 -4.13 6.47 -5.89
C HIS A 328 -3.67 6.06 -7.31
N GLU A 329 -4.26 4.99 -7.86
CA GLU A 329 -3.92 4.53 -9.21
C GLU A 329 -4.32 5.53 -10.29
N PHE A 330 -5.39 6.30 -10.06
CA PHE A 330 -5.77 7.38 -10.96
C PHE A 330 -4.77 8.52 -10.95
N GLY A 331 -4.12 8.83 -9.81
CA GLY A 331 -3.00 9.77 -9.74
C GLY A 331 -1.84 9.36 -10.66
N HIS A 332 -1.48 8.08 -10.66
CA HIS A 332 -0.49 7.51 -11.61
C HIS A 332 -0.95 7.63 -13.07
N ALA A 333 -2.21 7.32 -13.34
CA ALA A 333 -2.80 7.46 -14.67
C ALA A 333 -2.77 8.92 -15.16
N LEU A 334 -3.12 9.88 -14.29
CA LEU A 334 -3.08 11.32 -14.61
C LEU A 334 -1.67 11.81 -14.87
N HIS A 335 -0.69 11.37 -14.08
CA HIS A 335 0.72 11.70 -14.32
C HIS A 335 1.13 11.27 -15.73
N SER A 336 0.72 10.08 -16.16
CA SER A 336 1.01 9.57 -17.51
C SER A 336 0.21 10.24 -18.62
N LEU A 337 -1.08 10.50 -18.43
CA LEU A 337 -1.97 11.07 -19.44
C LEU A 337 -1.72 12.57 -19.67
N LEU A 338 -1.31 13.29 -18.63
CA LEU A 338 -1.06 14.73 -18.68
C LEU A 338 0.40 15.08 -19.01
N SER A 339 1.31 14.10 -18.98
CA SER A 339 2.71 14.27 -19.41
C SER A 339 2.84 14.71 -20.87
N ARG A 340 3.72 15.68 -21.13
CA ARG A 340 4.01 16.24 -22.47
C ARG A 340 5.51 16.28 -22.73
N THR A 341 6.14 15.10 -22.69
CA THR A 341 7.58 14.95 -22.88
C THR A 341 7.97 14.75 -24.35
N ASP A 342 9.21 15.10 -24.70
CA ASP A 342 9.76 14.86 -26.03
C ASP A 342 10.04 13.38 -26.28
N TYR A 343 10.50 12.67 -25.26
CA TYR A 343 10.84 11.25 -25.33
C TYR A 343 9.93 10.42 -24.43
N GLN A 344 9.46 9.29 -24.95
CA GLN A 344 8.58 8.38 -24.20
C GLN A 344 9.26 7.77 -22.96
N HIS A 345 10.59 7.70 -22.93
CA HIS A 345 11.35 7.16 -21.80
C HIS A 345 11.23 8.02 -20.54
N PHE A 346 10.78 9.27 -20.68
CA PHE A 346 10.51 10.18 -19.57
C PHE A 346 9.01 10.44 -19.38
N SER A 347 8.13 9.78 -20.15
CA SER A 347 6.69 10.02 -20.07
C SER A 347 6.11 9.47 -18.77
N GLY A 348 5.25 10.26 -18.12
CA GLY A 348 4.47 9.82 -16.97
C GLY A 348 5.32 9.47 -15.77
N THR A 349 5.01 8.32 -15.18
CA THR A 349 5.65 7.78 -13.98
C THR A 349 7.09 7.29 -14.21
N ARG A 350 7.67 7.47 -15.41
CA ARG A 350 9.07 7.15 -15.71
C ARG A 350 10.01 8.25 -15.20
N THR A 351 10.07 8.36 -13.89
CA THR A 351 10.85 9.33 -13.11
C THR A 351 11.62 8.60 -12.00
N VAL A 352 12.32 9.34 -11.14
CA VAL A 352 13.04 8.77 -10.00
C VAL A 352 12.06 8.20 -8.98
N LEU A 353 12.49 7.17 -8.24
CA LEU A 353 11.59 6.35 -7.42
C LEU A 353 10.93 7.15 -6.29
N ASP A 354 11.70 8.00 -5.61
CA ASP A 354 11.23 8.84 -4.50
C ASP A 354 10.47 10.10 -4.93
N PHE A 355 10.13 10.20 -6.21
CA PHE A 355 9.21 11.19 -6.77
C PHE A 355 7.96 10.55 -7.41
N ALA A 356 8.09 9.34 -7.97
CA ALA A 356 7.04 8.69 -8.77
C ALA A 356 5.71 8.50 -8.03
N GLU A 357 5.75 8.31 -6.71
CA GLU A 357 4.57 8.09 -5.85
C GLU A 357 3.94 9.39 -5.31
N ILE A 358 4.54 10.58 -5.55
CA ILE A 358 3.97 11.84 -5.06
C ILE A 358 2.58 12.11 -5.67
N PRO A 359 2.37 11.98 -7.00
CA PRO A 359 1.04 12.18 -7.57
C PRO A 359 -0.01 11.22 -7.02
N SER A 360 0.30 9.93 -6.88
CA SER A 360 -0.67 8.94 -6.38
C SER A 360 -1.08 9.23 -4.94
N ASN A 361 -0.11 9.51 -4.05
CA ASN A 361 -0.38 9.91 -2.67
C ASN A 361 -1.14 11.25 -2.56
N LEU A 362 -0.87 12.21 -3.46
CA LEU A 362 -1.63 13.46 -3.50
C LEU A 362 -3.11 13.20 -3.82
N PHE A 363 -3.41 12.29 -4.76
CA PHE A 363 -4.79 11.98 -5.14
C PHE A 363 -5.55 11.16 -4.08
N GLU A 364 -4.87 10.53 -3.11
CA GLU A 364 -5.52 9.95 -1.93
C GLU A 364 -6.27 11.01 -1.11
N TYR A 365 -5.71 12.23 -0.94
CA TYR A 365 -6.39 13.31 -0.20
C TYR A 365 -7.74 13.69 -0.81
N TYR A 366 -7.86 13.64 -2.14
CA TYR A 366 -9.12 13.90 -2.84
C TYR A 366 -10.19 12.82 -2.57
N ALA A 367 -9.77 11.59 -2.27
CA ALA A 367 -10.69 10.52 -1.86
C ALA A 367 -11.22 10.70 -0.43
N TRP A 368 -10.64 11.62 0.34
CA TRP A 368 -10.99 11.88 1.75
C TRP A 368 -11.69 13.24 1.96
N ASP A 369 -11.53 14.21 1.05
CA ASP A 369 -12.15 15.53 1.21
C ASP A 369 -13.67 15.50 0.93
N TYR A 370 -14.46 15.89 1.92
CA TYR A 370 -15.93 15.93 1.81
C TYR A 370 -16.43 16.74 0.61
N ARG A 371 -15.78 17.86 0.26
CA ARG A 371 -16.18 18.73 -0.85
C ARG A 371 -16.02 18.03 -2.19
N VAL A 372 -15.06 17.10 -2.29
CA VAL A 372 -14.87 16.23 -3.46
C VAL A 372 -15.87 15.08 -3.39
N LEU A 373 -15.95 14.38 -2.26
CA LEU A 373 -16.81 13.21 -2.08
C LEU A 373 -18.29 13.50 -2.37
N LYS A 374 -18.83 14.62 -1.86
CA LYS A 374 -20.25 14.99 -2.06
C LYS A 374 -20.65 15.11 -3.53
N THR A 375 -19.69 15.32 -4.44
CA THR A 375 -19.97 15.49 -5.87
C THR A 375 -20.37 14.17 -6.56
N PHE A 376 -19.95 13.03 -6.01
CA PHE A 376 -20.15 11.73 -6.65
C PHE A 376 -20.62 10.63 -5.69
N ALA A 377 -20.23 10.66 -4.41
CA ALA A 377 -20.61 9.68 -3.42
C ALA A 377 -22.09 9.85 -3.06
N LYS A 378 -22.93 9.00 -3.65
CA LYS A 378 -24.39 9.03 -3.53
C LYS A 378 -24.91 7.66 -3.17
N HIS A 379 -25.86 7.63 -2.23
CA HIS A 379 -26.48 6.39 -1.77
C HIS A 379 -27.13 5.66 -2.95
N TYR A 380 -26.76 4.40 -3.17
CA TYR A 380 -27.12 3.67 -4.38
C TYR A 380 -28.63 3.53 -4.63
N SER A 381 -29.46 3.56 -3.58
CA SER A 381 -30.92 3.40 -3.71
C SER A 381 -31.71 4.69 -3.62
N THR A 382 -31.22 5.70 -2.89
CA THR A 382 -31.97 6.95 -2.65
C THR A 382 -31.43 8.11 -3.49
N GLY A 383 -30.16 8.04 -3.91
CA GLY A 383 -29.48 9.11 -4.61
C GLY A 383 -28.95 10.23 -3.70
N ASP A 384 -29.15 10.13 -2.39
CA ASP A 384 -28.73 11.14 -1.41
C ASP A 384 -27.20 11.25 -1.37
N GLU A 385 -26.70 12.47 -1.25
CA GLU A 385 -25.27 12.74 -1.08
C GLU A 385 -24.75 12.16 0.25
N ILE A 386 -23.48 11.75 0.26
CA ILE A 386 -22.84 11.27 1.48
C ILE A 386 -22.94 12.32 2.60
N PRO A 387 -23.44 11.98 3.80
CA PRO A 387 -23.51 12.94 4.89
C PRO A 387 -22.11 13.37 5.34
N GLN A 388 -21.90 14.68 5.54
CA GLN A 388 -20.63 15.22 6.04
C GLN A 388 -20.16 14.53 7.33
N LYS A 389 -21.09 14.32 8.27
CA LYS A 389 -20.82 13.62 9.53
C LYS A 389 -20.31 12.19 9.35
N LEU A 390 -20.74 11.50 8.29
CA LEU A 390 -20.23 10.16 7.97
C LEU A 390 -18.78 10.24 7.52
N VAL A 391 -18.43 11.21 6.68
CA VAL A 391 -17.05 11.45 6.23
C VAL A 391 -16.16 11.85 7.42
N GLU A 392 -16.62 12.74 8.30
CA GLU A 392 -15.90 13.12 9.52
C GLU A 392 -15.64 11.91 10.43
N SER A 393 -16.62 11.00 10.56
CA SER A 393 -16.46 9.77 11.34
C SER A 393 -15.47 8.80 10.69
N MET A 394 -15.46 8.70 9.36
CA MET A 394 -14.50 7.91 8.59
C MET A 394 -13.07 8.44 8.76
N LEU A 395 -12.88 9.75 8.64
CA LEU A 395 -11.61 10.44 8.85
C LEU A 395 -11.10 10.22 10.28
N GLY A 396 -11.95 10.44 11.28
CA GLY A 396 -11.57 10.19 12.68
C GLY A 396 -11.15 8.73 12.91
N ALA A 397 -11.86 7.77 12.31
CA ALA A 397 -11.48 6.37 12.39
C ALA A 397 -10.16 6.05 11.66
N GLN A 398 -9.88 6.69 10.54
CA GLN A 398 -8.62 6.55 9.81
C GLN A 398 -7.44 7.09 10.65
N ASN A 399 -7.60 8.30 11.18
CA ASN A 399 -6.57 9.02 11.94
C ASN A 399 -6.31 8.41 13.32
N MET A 400 -7.27 7.65 13.85
CA MET A 400 -7.05 6.87 15.05
C MET A 400 -5.95 5.83 14.82
N PHE A 401 -4.88 5.91 15.61
CA PHE A 401 -3.69 5.07 15.50
C PHE A 401 -2.78 5.36 14.29
N ALA A 402 -2.90 6.56 13.70
CA ALA A 402 -2.08 6.96 12.56
C ALA A 402 -0.58 7.01 12.92
N ALA A 403 -0.21 7.40 14.15
CA ALA A 403 1.20 7.43 14.56
C ALA A 403 1.81 6.03 14.62
N THR A 404 1.08 5.07 15.19
CA THR A 404 1.47 3.65 15.24
C THR A 404 1.62 3.08 13.82
N GLY A 405 0.67 3.43 12.93
CA GLY A 405 0.72 3.06 11.52
C GLY A 405 1.94 3.63 10.79
N LEU A 406 2.22 4.92 10.98
CA LEU A 406 3.38 5.60 10.37
C LEU A 406 4.70 5.04 10.91
N GLN A 407 4.79 4.83 12.23
CA GLN A 407 5.97 4.22 12.86
C GLN A 407 6.27 2.82 12.30
N ARG A 408 5.24 2.04 11.99
CA ARG A 408 5.40 0.74 11.32
C ARG A 408 5.96 0.86 9.90
N GLN A 409 5.53 1.87 9.12
CA GLN A 409 6.08 2.13 7.78
C GLN A 409 7.54 2.59 7.84
N ILE A 410 7.89 3.39 8.85
CA ILE A 410 9.29 3.80 9.12
C ILE A 410 10.15 2.58 9.42
N PHE A 411 9.68 1.70 10.30
CA PHE A 411 10.35 0.43 10.59
C PHE A 411 10.59 -0.41 9.32
N TYR A 412 9.61 -0.51 8.42
CA TYR A 412 9.79 -1.23 7.15
C TYR A 412 10.86 -0.60 6.25
N ALA A 413 10.90 0.73 6.16
CA ALA A 413 11.92 1.44 5.41
C ALA A 413 13.33 1.29 6.02
N LEU A 414 13.43 1.30 7.35
CA LEU A 414 14.69 1.07 8.06
C LEU A 414 15.21 -0.35 7.82
N VAL A 415 14.34 -1.36 7.88
CA VAL A 415 14.71 -2.74 7.56
C VAL A 415 15.23 -2.84 6.12
N ASP A 416 14.49 -2.29 5.15
CA ASP A 416 14.88 -2.31 3.74
C ASP A 416 16.25 -1.66 3.51
N GLN A 417 16.48 -0.44 4.03
CA GLN A 417 17.78 0.23 3.92
C GLN A 417 18.92 -0.56 4.59
N THR A 418 18.66 -1.12 5.77
CA THR A 418 19.69 -1.84 6.53
C THR A 418 20.07 -3.16 5.86
N LEU A 419 19.09 -3.91 5.35
CA LEU A 419 19.34 -5.21 4.69
C LEU A 419 20.16 -5.06 3.41
N PHE A 420 20.00 -3.97 2.68
CA PHE A 420 20.72 -3.69 1.43
C PHE A 420 21.90 -2.71 1.59
N GLY A 421 22.19 -2.29 2.82
CA GLY A 421 23.27 -1.38 3.18
C GLY A 421 24.63 -2.08 3.27
N GLU A 422 25.40 -1.75 4.32
CA GLU A 422 26.72 -2.32 4.58
C GLU A 422 26.66 -3.85 4.76
N GLN A 423 27.71 -4.54 4.29
CA GLN A 423 27.85 -6.00 4.37
C GLN A 423 29.20 -6.38 5.00
N PRO A 424 29.30 -7.56 5.65
CA PRO A 424 28.25 -8.57 5.84
C PRO A 424 27.21 -8.16 6.90
N LEU A 425 26.01 -8.75 6.82
CA LEU A 425 25.01 -8.61 7.89
C LEU A 425 25.53 -9.16 9.24
N PRO A 426 24.98 -8.66 10.37
CA PRO A 426 25.30 -9.19 11.69
C PRO A 426 25.02 -10.70 11.86
N LEU A 427 25.59 -11.29 12.91
CA LEU A 427 25.29 -12.67 13.30
C LEU A 427 23.78 -12.85 13.50
N GLY A 428 23.21 -13.87 12.86
CA GLY A 428 21.76 -14.12 12.81
C GLY A 428 21.04 -13.54 11.58
N GLY A 429 21.76 -12.90 10.66
CA GLY A 429 21.26 -12.53 9.33
C GLY A 429 20.10 -11.54 9.34
N SER A 430 19.22 -11.62 8.34
CA SER A 430 18.10 -10.68 8.18
C SER A 430 17.15 -10.65 9.39
N SER A 431 16.87 -11.81 10.00
CA SER A 431 15.93 -11.88 11.13
C SER A 431 16.46 -11.17 12.37
N SER A 432 17.78 -11.18 12.59
CA SER A 432 18.42 -10.44 13.69
C SER A 432 18.29 -8.93 13.50
N VAL A 433 18.52 -8.44 12.28
CA VAL A 433 18.33 -7.03 11.91
C VAL A 433 16.87 -6.59 12.13
N VAL A 434 15.92 -7.39 11.66
CA VAL A 434 14.47 -7.14 11.84
C VAL A 434 14.10 -7.08 13.32
N ALA A 435 14.62 -8.00 14.13
CA ALA A 435 14.35 -8.03 15.57
C ALA A 435 14.90 -6.80 16.28
N GLU A 436 16.13 -6.36 15.95
CA GLU A 436 16.74 -5.19 16.56
C GLU A 436 16.02 -3.90 16.19
N LEU A 437 15.78 -3.67 14.89
CA LEU A 437 15.08 -2.47 14.45
C LEU A 437 13.65 -2.41 15.00
N LYS A 438 12.98 -3.56 15.15
CA LYS A 438 11.65 -3.61 15.77
C LYS A 438 11.69 -3.17 17.23
N ARG A 439 12.69 -3.61 18.00
CA ARG A 439 12.89 -3.20 19.40
C ARG A 439 13.22 -1.72 19.54
N GLN A 440 14.01 -1.17 18.63
CA GLN A 440 14.46 0.23 18.68
C GLN A 440 13.38 1.21 18.25
N HIS A 441 12.61 0.87 17.21
CA HIS A 441 11.74 1.82 16.52
C HIS A 441 10.26 1.50 16.63
N THR A 442 9.85 0.44 17.34
CA THR A 442 8.41 0.17 17.55
C THR A 442 8.14 -0.06 19.02
N ASN A 443 6.90 0.21 19.43
CA ASN A 443 6.47 0.00 20.81
C ASN A 443 6.01 -1.45 21.07
N LEU A 444 6.15 -2.34 20.09
CA LEU A 444 5.75 -3.74 20.19
C LEU A 444 6.97 -4.66 20.20
N GLU A 445 6.94 -5.64 21.08
CA GLU A 445 8.03 -6.62 21.17
C GLU A 445 8.21 -7.43 19.87
N HIS A 446 9.45 -7.85 19.64
CA HIS A 446 9.74 -8.91 18.68
C HIS A 446 9.28 -10.25 19.24
N VAL A 447 8.74 -11.12 18.38
CA VAL A 447 8.28 -12.47 18.78
C VAL A 447 9.27 -13.47 18.21
N ASP A 448 9.95 -14.21 19.09
CA ASP A 448 10.95 -15.18 18.68
C ASP A 448 10.36 -16.26 17.76
N GLY A 449 11.18 -16.71 16.81
CA GLY A 449 10.77 -17.68 15.78
C GLY A 449 9.93 -17.08 14.65
N THR A 450 9.81 -15.74 14.59
CA THR A 450 9.20 -15.04 13.45
C THR A 450 10.25 -14.47 12.50
N HIS A 451 9.92 -14.52 11.22
CA HIS A 451 10.67 -14.08 10.04
C HIS A 451 9.73 -13.25 9.16
N TRP A 452 9.30 -12.08 9.63
CA TRP A 452 8.38 -11.20 8.89
C TRP A 452 8.90 -10.86 7.48
N GLU A 453 10.21 -10.67 7.36
CA GLU A 453 10.91 -10.42 6.10
C GLU A 453 10.83 -11.55 5.09
N SER A 454 10.35 -12.74 5.48
CA SER A 454 10.10 -13.87 4.57
C SER A 454 8.84 -13.70 3.71
N ARG A 455 8.01 -12.70 4.03
CA ARG A 455 6.79 -12.34 3.27
C ARG A 455 6.78 -10.91 2.77
N PHE A 456 7.79 -10.11 3.09
CA PHE A 456 7.87 -8.73 2.66
C PHE A 456 8.40 -8.62 1.22
N SER A 457 7.53 -8.89 0.25
CA SER A 457 7.85 -8.88 -1.19
C SER A 457 8.37 -7.53 -1.70
N HIS A 458 8.23 -6.44 -0.95
CA HIS A 458 8.80 -5.15 -1.34
C HIS A 458 10.34 -5.17 -1.36
N LEU A 459 10.98 -6.02 -0.53
CA LEU A 459 12.44 -6.22 -0.57
C LEU A 459 12.91 -6.72 -1.95
N LEU A 460 12.02 -7.32 -2.72
CA LEU A 460 12.29 -7.87 -4.04
C LEU A 460 12.33 -6.79 -5.12
N ASN A 461 11.23 -6.08 -5.36
CA ASN A 461 11.13 -5.14 -6.48
C ASN A 461 11.57 -3.71 -6.11
N TYR A 462 11.51 -3.38 -4.83
CA TYR A 462 11.81 -2.04 -4.27
C TYR A 462 12.98 -2.09 -3.29
N GLY A 463 13.85 -3.09 -3.36
CA GLY A 463 14.97 -3.22 -2.42
C GLY A 463 15.81 -1.94 -2.35
N ALA A 464 16.06 -1.45 -1.15
CA ALA A 464 16.65 -0.14 -0.84
C ALA A 464 15.86 1.09 -1.35
N GLY A 465 14.59 0.92 -1.65
CA GLY A 465 13.69 1.94 -2.20
C GLY A 465 12.43 2.15 -1.38
N TYR A 466 12.17 1.39 -0.32
CA TYR A 466 10.88 1.46 0.39
C TYR A 466 10.63 2.82 1.08
N TYR A 467 11.69 3.56 1.42
CA TYR A 467 11.59 4.92 1.95
C TYR A 467 10.84 5.90 1.01
N SER A 468 10.81 5.61 -0.29
CA SER A 468 10.13 6.45 -1.30
C SER A 468 8.64 6.66 -1.00
N TYR A 469 7.96 5.68 -0.40
CA TYR A 469 6.56 5.84 0.03
C TYR A 469 6.41 6.93 1.11
N LEU A 470 7.38 7.02 2.03
CA LEU A 470 7.37 8.03 3.08
C LEU A 470 7.76 9.41 2.53
N TYR A 471 8.70 9.45 1.58
CA TYR A 471 8.99 10.68 0.82
C TYR A 471 7.74 11.19 0.12
N ALA A 472 7.05 10.31 -0.59
CA ALA A 472 5.84 10.64 -1.31
C ALA A 472 4.74 11.17 -0.40
N LYS A 473 4.52 10.56 0.77
CA LYS A 473 3.56 11.04 1.77
C LYS A 473 3.89 12.45 2.27
N CYS A 474 5.14 12.73 2.63
CA CYS A 474 5.53 14.06 3.11
C CYS A 474 5.40 15.15 2.03
N PHE A 475 5.84 14.86 0.80
CA PHE A 475 5.66 15.79 -0.32
C PHE A 475 4.18 15.99 -0.67
N ALA A 476 3.39 14.91 -0.73
CA ALA A 476 1.96 14.98 -0.99
C ALA A 476 1.21 15.79 0.08
N ALA A 477 1.50 15.58 1.37
CA ALA A 477 0.94 16.37 2.46
C ALA A 477 1.23 17.86 2.30
N THR A 478 2.48 18.21 1.96
CA THR A 478 2.89 19.59 1.75
C THR A 478 2.22 20.22 0.53
N ILE A 479 2.14 19.49 -0.60
CA ILE A 479 1.44 19.96 -1.81
C ILE A 479 -0.05 20.11 -1.54
N TRP A 480 -0.67 19.14 -0.86
CA TRP A 480 -2.07 19.20 -0.48
C TRP A 480 -2.34 20.44 0.36
N LYS A 481 -1.61 20.61 1.47
CA LYS A 481 -1.77 21.73 2.39
C LYS A 481 -1.60 23.10 1.71
N LYS A 482 -0.56 23.26 0.89
CA LYS A 482 -0.18 24.57 0.32
C LYS A 482 -0.87 24.91 -1.00
N VAL A 483 -1.32 23.91 -1.76
CA VAL A 483 -1.86 24.11 -3.12
C VAL A 483 -3.32 23.73 -3.24
N CYS A 484 -3.77 22.67 -2.54
CA CYS A 484 -5.06 22.03 -2.80
C CYS A 484 -6.10 22.17 -1.67
N LYS A 485 -5.68 22.25 -0.39
CA LYS A 485 -6.56 22.15 0.79
C LYS A 485 -7.58 23.29 0.87
N GLU A 486 -7.23 24.51 0.45
CA GLU A 486 -8.14 25.66 0.48
C GLU A 486 -9.37 25.45 -0.42
N ASP A 487 -9.14 25.05 -1.67
CA ASP A 487 -10.19 24.66 -2.62
C ASP A 487 -9.73 23.46 -3.48
N PRO A 488 -10.10 22.23 -3.09
CA PRO A 488 -9.70 21.02 -3.80
C PRO A 488 -10.18 20.97 -5.24
N LEU A 489 -11.23 21.70 -5.61
CA LEU A 489 -11.74 21.67 -6.98
C LEU A 489 -11.33 22.92 -7.78
N SER A 490 -10.33 23.66 -7.30
CA SER A 490 -9.85 24.89 -7.92
C SER A 490 -9.18 24.61 -9.28
N PRO A 491 -9.64 25.26 -10.37
CA PRO A 491 -8.97 25.17 -11.66
C PRO A 491 -7.59 25.86 -11.65
N ILE A 492 -7.36 26.80 -10.72
CA ILE A 492 -6.04 27.45 -10.55
C ILE A 492 -5.03 26.44 -10.00
N ALA A 493 -5.41 25.74 -8.93
CA ALA A 493 -4.60 24.67 -8.34
C ALA A 493 -4.37 23.55 -9.36
N GLY A 494 -5.42 23.11 -10.06
CA GLY A 494 -5.31 22.10 -11.10
C GLY A 494 -4.44 22.52 -12.29
N SER A 495 -4.49 23.78 -12.72
CA SER A 495 -3.55 24.32 -13.71
C SER A 495 -2.11 24.26 -13.22
N ALA A 496 -1.84 24.62 -11.96
CA ALA A 496 -0.50 24.53 -11.38
C ALA A 496 -0.02 23.08 -11.29
N LEU A 497 -0.85 22.15 -10.82
CA LEU A 497 -0.54 20.72 -10.79
C LEU A 497 -0.24 20.18 -12.19
N ARG A 498 -0.99 20.61 -13.20
CA ARG A 498 -0.75 20.18 -14.59
C ARG A 498 0.56 20.75 -15.13
N THR A 499 0.73 22.07 -15.11
CA THR A 499 1.81 22.74 -15.85
C THR A 499 3.14 22.79 -15.09
N LYS A 500 3.13 22.76 -13.76
CA LYS A 500 4.36 22.80 -12.97
C LYS A 500 4.82 21.44 -12.50
N PHE A 501 3.93 20.45 -12.48
CA PHE A 501 4.17 19.15 -11.87
C PHE A 501 3.99 17.98 -12.86
N LEU A 502 2.76 17.63 -13.22
CA LEU A 502 2.46 16.41 -13.98
C LEU A 502 2.96 16.41 -15.44
N GLN A 503 2.97 17.56 -16.11
CA GLN A 503 3.30 17.60 -17.55
C GLN A 503 4.75 17.21 -17.85
N HIS A 504 5.64 17.31 -16.87
CA HIS A 504 7.07 17.12 -17.08
C HIS A 504 7.48 15.63 -17.12
N GLY A 505 6.66 14.73 -16.57
CA GLY A 505 7.07 13.34 -16.34
C GLY A 505 8.44 13.29 -15.65
N GLY A 506 9.34 12.44 -16.14
CA GLY A 506 10.75 12.38 -15.74
C GLY A 506 11.69 13.25 -16.58
N ALA A 507 11.19 14.20 -17.40
CA ALA A 507 12.02 14.98 -18.32
C ALA A 507 12.63 16.25 -17.69
N ARG A 508 12.23 16.58 -16.45
CA ARG A 508 12.75 17.72 -15.68
C ARG A 508 13.20 17.22 -14.31
N ASP A 509 14.23 17.87 -13.77
CA ASP A 509 14.74 17.54 -12.44
C ASP A 509 13.63 17.62 -11.37
N PRO A 510 13.38 16.55 -10.60
CA PRO A 510 12.32 16.50 -9.60
C PRO A 510 12.36 17.64 -8.57
N SER A 511 13.55 18.08 -8.15
CA SER A 511 13.66 19.18 -7.19
C SER A 511 13.21 20.51 -7.79
N ALA A 512 13.55 20.75 -9.06
CA ALA A 512 13.11 21.92 -9.79
C ALA A 512 11.59 21.91 -10.03
N ILE A 513 10.99 20.75 -10.27
CA ILE A 513 9.54 20.59 -10.37
C ILE A 513 8.87 20.95 -9.03
N LEU A 514 9.35 20.37 -7.93
CA LEU A 514 8.77 20.59 -6.59
C LEU A 514 8.88 22.05 -6.14
N ASN A 515 10.04 22.68 -6.32
CA ASN A 515 10.27 24.09 -5.96
C ASN A 515 9.47 25.06 -6.85
N ASP A 516 9.18 24.71 -8.11
CA ASP A 516 8.33 25.55 -8.98
C ASP A 516 6.85 25.48 -8.55
N LEU A 517 6.39 24.29 -8.15
CA LEU A 517 5.03 24.09 -7.63
C LEU A 517 4.84 24.72 -6.25
N VAL A 518 5.80 24.51 -5.34
CA VAL A 518 5.77 24.99 -3.96
C VAL A 518 7.12 25.66 -3.63
N PRO A 519 7.26 26.98 -3.86
CA PRO A 519 8.53 27.68 -3.70
C PRO A 519 9.12 27.65 -2.29
N ASP A 520 8.28 27.64 -1.26
CA ASP A 520 8.73 27.79 0.12
C ASP A 520 8.74 26.45 0.85
N GLY A 521 9.93 25.87 1.03
CA GLY A 521 10.20 24.86 2.05
C GLY A 521 9.64 23.47 1.78
N ILE A 522 9.40 23.08 0.53
CA ILE A 522 9.04 21.70 0.18
C ILE A 522 10.25 20.75 0.21
N CYS A 523 11.41 21.23 -0.23
CA CYS A 523 12.68 20.50 -0.30
C CYS A 523 13.68 21.04 0.74
N LYS A 524 14.31 20.16 1.52
CA LYS A 524 15.45 20.48 2.40
C LYS A 524 16.71 19.79 1.89
N TYR A 525 17.79 20.52 1.68
CA TYR A 525 19.06 19.95 1.20
C TYR A 525 19.91 19.45 2.38
N TYR A 526 20.37 18.20 2.31
CA TYR A 526 21.21 17.57 3.33
C TYR A 526 22.19 16.60 2.68
N ASP A 527 23.49 16.73 2.98
CA ASP A 527 24.56 15.82 2.51
C ASP A 527 24.56 15.54 0.99
N GLY A 528 24.20 16.55 0.18
CA GLY A 528 24.11 16.45 -1.28
C GLY A 528 22.79 15.89 -1.81
N GLY A 529 21.89 15.44 -0.93
CA GLY A 529 20.55 14.98 -1.26
C GLY A 529 19.45 15.91 -0.79
N ILE A 530 18.21 15.51 -1.03
CA ILE A 530 17.00 16.23 -0.68
C ILE A 530 16.15 15.37 0.25
N ILE A 531 15.69 15.98 1.33
CA ILE A 531 14.74 15.43 2.30
C ILE A 531 13.44 16.25 2.18
N PRO A 532 12.26 15.61 2.19
CA PRO A 532 10.99 16.33 2.22
C PRO A 532 10.78 17.08 3.54
N ASP A 533 10.02 18.17 3.52
CA ASP A 533 9.50 18.73 4.77
C ASP A 533 8.45 17.81 5.40
N ILE A 534 8.72 17.41 6.64
CA ILE A 534 7.91 16.48 7.44
C ILE A 534 6.81 17.20 8.23
N SER A 535 6.88 18.53 8.37
CA SER A 535 6.00 19.33 9.23
C SER A 535 4.53 19.18 8.86
N SER A 536 4.19 19.24 7.56
CA SER A 536 2.80 19.11 7.10
C SER A 536 2.18 17.77 7.50
N LEU A 537 2.93 16.67 7.37
CA LEU A 537 2.45 15.34 7.74
C LEU A 537 2.30 15.20 9.27
N CYS A 538 3.19 15.82 10.04
CA CYS A 538 3.09 15.84 11.50
C CYS A 538 1.87 16.63 11.99
N GLU A 539 1.62 17.81 11.42
CA GLU A 539 0.47 18.64 11.78
C GLU A 539 -0.86 17.91 11.51
N GLU A 540 -0.95 17.12 10.43
CA GLU A 540 -2.14 16.28 10.18
C GLU A 540 -2.39 15.27 11.30
N MET A 541 -1.33 14.76 11.94
CA MET A 541 -1.47 13.84 13.08
C MET A 541 -1.91 14.56 14.37
N GLU A 542 -1.69 15.87 14.47
CA GLU A 542 -2.10 16.71 15.61
C GLU A 542 -3.51 17.29 15.45
N GLU A 543 -3.89 17.70 14.23
CA GLU A 543 -5.19 18.33 13.90
C GLU A 543 -6.41 17.39 14.10
N HIS A 544 -6.18 16.08 14.19
CA HIS A 544 -7.22 15.05 14.16
C HIS A 544 -7.47 14.33 15.49
N GLN A 545 -7.11 14.98 16.59
CA GLN A 545 -7.40 14.58 17.97
C GLN A 545 -8.30 15.60 18.66
#